data_AF-A0A2P6QMZ1-F1
#
_entry.id   AF-A0A2P6QMZ1-F1
#
_cell.length_a   1.000
_cell.length_b   1.000
_cell.length_c   1.000
_cell.angle_alpha   90.00
_cell.angle_beta   90.00
_cell.angle_gamma   90.00
#
_symmetry.space_group_name_H-M   'P 1'
#
loop_
_entity.id
_entity.type
_entity.pdbx_description
1 polymer ?
#
loop_
_entity_poly.entity_id
_entity_poly.type
_entity_poly.pdbx_seq_one_letter_code
_entity_poly.pdbx_strand_id
1 'polypeptide(L)'
;MRMDIEESSVDSVYVTAWASPYLPLHMGKMENASEMVEKHFGRQLHPPIGENRVKELGQWVKKEFHISGNGWDSSSVDIAAAGLGWFAVGLKGEAVLSVWNYDGIDVVLRNSLLPNRSYNFEVSGFTVDRSIFMLRYYYLTLCFSLLVF
;
A
#
# COMPACT_ATOMS: atom_id res chain seq x y z
N MET A 1 -7.95 -1.96 -0.91
CA MET A 1 -6.74 -2.65 -0.40
C MET A 1 -6.04 -1.75 0.61
N ARG A 2 -5.58 -2.32 1.74
CA ARG A 2 -4.73 -1.62 2.73
C ARG A 2 -3.42 -2.38 2.89
N MET A 3 -2.29 -1.70 3.00
CA MET A 3 -1.01 -2.32 3.38
C MET A 3 -0.50 -1.71 4.67
N ASP A 4 -0.17 -2.57 5.63
CA ASP A 4 0.39 -2.24 6.94
C ASP A 4 1.83 -2.75 7.02
N ILE A 5 2.75 -1.95 7.59
CA ILE A 5 4.11 -2.39 7.95
C ILE A 5 4.07 -2.83 9.41
N GLU A 6 4.09 -4.15 9.66
CA GLU A 6 3.98 -4.73 11.00
C GLU A 6 5.34 -4.68 11.71
N GLU A 7 6.36 -5.20 11.04
CA GLU A 7 7.73 -5.29 11.54
C GLU A 7 8.71 -4.95 10.42
N SER A 8 9.85 -4.37 10.77
CA SER A 8 10.91 -4.06 9.83
C SER A 8 12.26 -4.07 10.53
N SER A 9 13.25 -4.74 9.95
CA SER A 9 14.64 -4.70 10.42
C SER A 9 15.38 -3.42 9.98
N VAL A 10 14.74 -2.64 9.12
CA VAL A 10 15.21 -1.33 8.68
C VAL A 10 14.26 -0.23 9.11
N ASP A 11 14.81 0.95 9.31
CA ASP A 11 14.04 2.11 9.70
C ASP A 11 13.27 2.77 8.53
N SER A 12 13.50 2.33 7.28
CA SER A 12 12.81 2.86 6.10
C SER A 12 12.54 1.82 5.04
N VAL A 13 11.32 1.89 4.53
CA VAL A 13 10.80 1.06 3.43
C VAL A 13 10.21 2.00 2.38
N TYR A 14 10.59 1.80 1.12
CA TYR A 14 10.08 2.54 -0.01
C TYR A 14 8.91 1.79 -0.63
N VAL A 15 7.80 2.49 -0.84
CA VAL A 15 6.57 1.92 -1.38
C VAL A 15 6.11 2.74 -2.58
N THR A 16 6.01 2.10 -3.73
CA THR A 16 5.40 2.69 -4.93
C THR A 16 4.05 2.05 -5.18
N ALA A 17 2.99 2.85 -5.23
CA ALA A 17 1.64 2.38 -5.52
C ALA A 17 1.36 2.45 -7.02
N TRP A 18 1.17 1.29 -7.63
CA TRP A 18 0.76 1.15 -9.02
C TRP A 18 -0.74 0.90 -9.05
N ALA A 19 -1.52 1.94 -9.29
CA ALA A 19 -2.97 1.89 -9.28
C ALA A 19 -3.53 2.91 -10.27
N SER A 20 -4.85 2.88 -10.48
CA SER A 20 -5.52 3.91 -11.28
C SER A 20 -5.31 5.31 -10.67
N PRO A 21 -5.05 6.36 -11.49
CA PRO A 21 -4.86 7.72 -11.00
C PRO A 21 -6.14 8.36 -10.43
N TYR A 22 -7.27 7.67 -10.52
CA TYR A 22 -8.55 8.09 -9.93
C TYR A 22 -8.82 7.49 -8.55
N LEU A 23 -7.96 6.58 -8.09
CA LEU A 23 -8.08 5.97 -6.76
C LEU A 23 -7.38 6.84 -5.73
N PRO A 24 -8.09 7.34 -4.70
CA PRO A 24 -7.45 8.11 -3.65
C PRO A 24 -6.53 7.20 -2.82
N LEU A 25 -5.35 7.74 -2.49
CA LEU A 25 -4.42 7.12 -1.57
C LEU A 25 -4.49 7.82 -0.22
N HIS A 26 -4.71 7.03 0.84
CA HIS A 26 -4.70 7.53 2.21
C HIS A 26 -3.56 6.88 2.98
N MET A 27 -2.74 7.73 3.58
CA MET A 27 -1.68 7.32 4.49
C MET A 27 -2.07 7.71 5.91
N GLY A 28 -1.89 6.78 6.85
CA GLY A 28 -2.12 7.02 8.26
C GLY A 28 -1.29 6.10 9.14
N LYS A 29 -1.28 6.36 10.43
CA LYS A 29 -0.72 5.44 11.42
C LYS A 29 -1.63 4.22 11.58
N MET A 30 -1.04 3.04 11.75
CA MET A 30 -1.75 1.77 11.90
C MET A 30 -2.69 1.76 13.11
N GLU A 31 -2.30 2.44 14.20
CA GLU A 31 -3.13 2.60 15.41
C GLU A 31 -4.50 3.23 15.11
N ASN A 32 -4.59 4.06 14.07
CA ASN A 32 -5.83 4.73 13.65
C ASN A 32 -6.50 4.03 12.46
N ALA A 33 -5.89 2.98 11.89
CA ALA A 33 -6.32 2.43 10.61
C ALA A 33 -7.68 1.74 10.68
N SER A 34 -7.97 1.03 11.76
CA SER A 34 -9.27 0.40 11.98
C SER A 34 -10.37 1.44 12.16
N GLU A 35 -10.13 2.46 13.00
CA GLU A 35 -11.06 3.57 13.19
C GLU A 35 -11.32 4.32 11.88
N MET A 36 -10.26 4.54 11.09
CA MET A 36 -10.37 5.25 9.81
C MET A 36 -11.25 4.48 8.82
N VAL A 37 -11.07 3.16 8.72
CA VAL A 37 -11.94 2.30 7.90
C VAL A 37 -13.37 2.36 8.42
N GLU A 38 -13.60 2.13 9.71
CA GLU A 38 -14.96 2.08 10.28
C GLU A 38 -15.74 3.41 10.14
N LYS A 39 -15.08 4.55 10.37
CA LYS A 39 -15.75 5.86 10.43
C LYS A 39 -15.89 6.55 9.07
N HIS A 40 -15.02 6.24 8.11
CA HIS A 40 -14.88 7.03 6.89
C HIS A 40 -15.19 6.24 5.59
N PHE A 41 -15.37 4.92 5.63
CA PHE A 41 -15.80 4.15 4.47
C PHE A 41 -17.14 4.57 3.90
N GLY A 42 -17.23 4.67 2.58
CA GLY A 42 -18.45 5.15 1.92
C GLY A 42 -18.63 6.67 1.98
N ARG A 43 -17.74 7.38 2.68
CA ARG A 43 -17.69 8.84 2.82
C ARG A 43 -16.40 9.39 2.24
N GLN A 44 -15.36 9.59 3.06
CA GLN A 44 -14.05 10.06 2.63
C GLN A 44 -13.21 8.95 2.01
N LEU A 45 -13.39 7.70 2.46
CA LEU A 45 -12.79 6.54 1.85
C LEU A 45 -13.77 5.98 0.82
N HIS A 46 -13.49 6.26 -0.44
CA HIS A 46 -14.28 5.85 -1.59
C HIS A 46 -13.37 5.39 -2.72
N PRO A 47 -13.78 4.43 -3.57
CA PRO A 47 -15.04 3.68 -3.60
C PRO A 47 -15.27 2.64 -2.47
N PRO A 48 -16.53 2.17 -2.29
CA PRO A 48 -17.76 2.59 -2.97
C PRO A 48 -18.30 3.89 -2.40
N ILE A 49 -19.20 4.55 -3.12
CA ILE A 49 -19.89 5.76 -2.64
C ILE A 49 -21.15 5.32 -1.88
N GLY A 50 -21.29 5.81 -0.64
CA GLY A 50 -22.45 5.59 0.21
C GLY A 50 -22.28 4.41 1.18
N GLU A 51 -22.61 4.66 2.45
CA GLU A 51 -22.47 3.68 3.56
C GLU A 51 -23.25 2.37 3.33
N ASN A 52 -24.40 2.45 2.68
CA ASN A 52 -25.22 1.26 2.39
C ASN A 52 -24.48 0.26 1.51
N ARG A 53 -23.65 0.76 0.58
CA ARG A 53 -22.89 -0.08 -0.35
C ARG A 53 -21.69 -0.74 0.32
N VAL A 54 -21.23 -0.22 1.45
CA VAL A 54 -20.17 -0.84 2.24
C VAL A 54 -20.62 -2.20 2.76
N LYS A 55 -21.90 -2.35 3.09
CA LYS A 55 -22.50 -3.63 3.52
C LYS A 55 -22.58 -4.67 2.40
N GLU A 56 -22.50 -4.25 1.14
CA GLU A 56 -22.46 -5.15 -0.02
C GLU A 56 -21.06 -5.75 -0.21
N LEU A 57 -20.05 -5.17 0.42
CA LEU A 57 -18.68 -5.65 0.33
C LEU A 57 -18.49 -6.85 1.26
N GLY A 58 -17.64 -7.78 0.83
CA GLY A 58 -17.37 -9.00 1.59
C GLY A 58 -16.65 -8.75 2.91
N GLN A 59 -16.20 -9.84 3.53
CA GLN A 59 -15.37 -9.73 4.72
C GLN A 59 -14.02 -9.10 4.39
N TRP A 60 -13.55 -8.18 5.22
CA TRP A 60 -12.20 -7.62 5.13
C TRP A 60 -11.20 -8.59 5.76
N VAL A 61 -10.34 -9.20 4.95
CA VAL A 61 -9.42 -10.27 5.34
C VAL A 61 -7.97 -9.79 5.31
N LYS A 62 -7.16 -10.27 6.27
CA LYS A 62 -5.73 -9.98 6.41
C LYS A 62 -4.91 -11.09 5.74
N LYS A 63 -3.89 -10.72 4.98
CA LYS A 63 -2.85 -11.63 4.47
C LYS A 63 -1.47 -11.07 4.79
N GLU A 64 -0.62 -11.89 5.37
CA GLU A 64 0.73 -11.50 5.80
C GLU A 64 1.79 -11.96 4.78
N PHE A 65 2.82 -11.13 4.59
CA PHE A 65 3.93 -11.36 3.68
C PHE A 65 5.25 -11.03 4.37
N HIS A 66 6.17 -11.97 4.31
CA HIS A 66 7.55 -11.80 4.74
C HIS A 66 8.39 -11.46 3.52
N ILE A 67 9.03 -10.30 3.52
CA ILE A 67 9.76 -9.79 2.37
C ILE A 67 11.19 -9.43 2.75
N SER A 68 12.09 -9.54 1.79
CA SER A 68 13.46 -9.07 1.91
C SER A 68 13.92 -8.36 0.65
N GLY A 69 14.90 -7.49 0.80
CA GLY A 69 15.46 -6.69 -0.29
C GLY A 69 16.89 -6.24 0.01
N ASN A 70 17.61 -5.89 -1.06
CA ASN A 70 19.03 -5.57 -1.00
C ASN A 70 19.34 -4.09 -1.30
N GLY A 71 18.33 -3.28 -1.61
CA GLY A 71 18.50 -1.93 -2.10
C GLY A 71 17.26 -1.07 -1.87
N TRP A 72 17.48 0.21 -1.59
CA TRP A 72 16.42 1.21 -1.48
C TRP A 72 16.11 1.86 -2.83
N ASP A 73 17.08 1.80 -3.75
CA ASP A 73 17.04 2.37 -5.10
C ASP A 73 16.37 1.45 -6.11
N SER A 74 15.90 0.27 -5.69
CA SER A 74 15.15 -0.66 -6.53
C SER A 74 14.06 -1.40 -5.75
N SER A 75 12.93 -1.64 -6.40
CA SER A 75 11.88 -2.49 -5.83
C SER A 75 12.29 -3.96 -5.91
N SER A 76 12.26 -4.64 -4.76
CA SER A 76 12.63 -6.06 -4.66
C SER A 76 11.42 -6.96 -4.96
N VAL A 77 10.24 -6.57 -4.48
CA VAL A 77 9.01 -7.37 -4.60
C VAL A 77 7.82 -6.49 -4.95
N ASP A 78 6.81 -7.10 -5.58
CA ASP A 78 5.49 -6.52 -5.74
C ASP A 78 4.47 -7.32 -4.92
N ILE A 79 3.58 -6.62 -4.22
CA ILE A 79 2.36 -7.16 -3.62
C ILE A 79 1.19 -6.73 -4.51
N ALA A 80 0.68 -7.65 -5.32
CA ALA A 80 -0.37 -7.37 -6.32
C ALA A 80 -1.74 -7.84 -5.85
N ALA A 81 -2.74 -6.96 -5.98
CA ALA A 81 -4.15 -7.28 -5.76
C ALA A 81 -4.91 -7.26 -7.10
N ALA A 82 -5.64 -8.35 -7.37
CA ALA A 82 -6.37 -8.50 -8.62
C ALA A 82 -7.38 -7.34 -8.82
N GLY A 83 -7.36 -6.74 -10.02
CA GLY A 83 -8.29 -5.67 -10.40
C GLY A 83 -8.01 -4.27 -9.84
N LEU A 84 -7.04 -4.10 -8.93
CA LEU A 84 -6.69 -2.80 -8.35
C LEU A 84 -5.30 -2.30 -8.78
N GLY A 85 -4.31 -3.19 -8.75
CA GLY A 85 -2.92 -2.80 -8.95
C GLY A 85 -1.96 -3.53 -8.01
N TRP A 86 -0.82 -2.90 -7.69
CA TRP A 86 0.16 -3.47 -6.77
C TRP A 86 0.98 -2.41 -6.02
N PHE A 87 1.53 -2.81 -4.88
CA PHE A 87 2.59 -2.07 -4.20
C PHE A 87 3.94 -2.66 -4.56
N ALA A 88 4.83 -1.86 -5.14
CA ALA A 88 6.23 -2.23 -5.33
C ALA A 88 7.03 -1.77 -4.11
N VAL A 89 7.76 -2.69 -3.48
CA VAL A 89 8.45 -2.44 -2.22
C VAL A 89 9.96 -2.53 -2.39
N GLY A 90 10.66 -1.45 -2.03
CA GLY A 90 12.12 -1.37 -1.97
C GLY A 90 12.59 -1.22 -0.54
N LEU A 91 13.53 -2.08 -0.13
CA LEU A 91 14.16 -2.03 1.20
C LEU A 91 15.53 -2.71 1.13
N LYS A 92 16.41 -2.37 2.08
CA LYS A 92 17.70 -3.04 2.27
C LYS A 92 17.73 -3.79 3.61
N GLY A 93 16.96 -4.86 3.68
CA GLY A 93 16.73 -5.63 4.90
C GLY A 93 15.49 -6.51 4.75
N GLU A 94 14.78 -6.70 5.85
CA GLU A 94 13.61 -7.58 5.95
C GLU A 94 12.44 -6.84 6.59
N ALA A 95 11.22 -7.18 6.18
CA ALA A 95 10.01 -6.62 6.75
C ALA A 95 8.85 -7.64 6.69
N VAL A 96 7.94 -7.50 7.65
CA VAL A 96 6.65 -8.20 7.68
C VAL A 96 5.57 -7.18 7.31
N LEU A 97 4.90 -7.45 6.19
CA LEU A 97 3.84 -6.62 5.67
C LEU A 97 2.50 -7.34 5.74
N SER A 98 1.46 -6.63 6.15
CA SER A 98 0.11 -7.14 6.15
C SER A 98 -0.74 -6.41 5.14
N VAL A 99 -1.41 -7.16 4.29
CA VAL A 99 -2.30 -6.60 3.27
C VAL A 99 -3.70 -7.00 3.61
N TRP A 100 -4.57 -6.01 3.68
CA TRP A 100 -5.98 -6.23 3.86
C TRP A 100 -6.77 -5.95 2.59
N ASN A 101 -7.69 -6.85 2.29
CA ASN A 101 -8.60 -6.70 1.15
C ASN A 101 -9.91 -7.43 1.40
N TYR A 102 -10.86 -7.33 0.49
CA TYR A 102 -12.09 -8.11 0.57
C TYR A 102 -11.85 -9.58 0.22
N ASP A 103 -12.54 -10.46 0.93
CA ASP A 103 -12.60 -11.88 0.61
C ASP A 103 -13.02 -12.11 -0.84
N GLY A 104 -12.41 -13.11 -1.47
CA GLY A 104 -12.54 -13.38 -2.91
C GLY A 104 -11.64 -12.54 -3.82
N ILE A 105 -10.95 -11.49 -3.32
CA ILE A 105 -9.94 -10.77 -4.11
C ILE A 105 -8.56 -11.38 -3.85
N ASP A 106 -7.94 -11.93 -4.89
CA ASP A 106 -6.61 -12.51 -4.77
C ASP A 106 -5.53 -11.43 -4.58
N VAL A 107 -4.61 -11.73 -3.66
CA VAL A 107 -3.45 -10.91 -3.34
C VAL A 107 -2.21 -11.79 -3.36
N VAL A 108 -1.26 -11.49 -4.24
CA VAL A 108 -0.07 -12.32 -4.49
C VAL A 108 1.22 -11.53 -4.29
N LEU A 109 2.21 -12.19 -3.73
CA LEU A 109 3.59 -11.72 -3.72
C LEU A 109 4.29 -12.22 -4.99
N ARG A 110 4.98 -11.33 -5.68
CA ARG A 110 5.74 -11.66 -6.90
C ARG A 110 7.03 -10.86 -7.00
N ASN A 111 7.91 -11.26 -7.91
CA ASN A 111 9.07 -10.47 -8.28
C ASN A 111 8.63 -9.11 -8.84
N SER A 112 9.40 -8.06 -8.55
CA SER A 112 9.05 -6.74 -9.05
C SER A 112 9.07 -6.68 -10.57
N LEU A 113 7.97 -6.20 -11.18
CA LEU A 113 7.90 -6.04 -12.63
C LEU A 113 8.69 -4.83 -13.13
N LEU A 114 8.85 -3.81 -12.29
CA LEU A 114 9.48 -2.53 -12.64
C LEU A 114 10.50 -2.11 -11.56
N PRO A 115 11.57 -2.90 -11.34
CA PRO A 115 12.48 -2.72 -10.21
C PRO A 115 13.22 -1.37 -10.25
N ASN A 116 13.56 -0.87 -11.45
CA ASN A 116 14.42 0.30 -11.63
C ASN A 116 13.66 1.59 -11.95
N ARG A 117 12.34 1.62 -11.69
CA ARG A 117 11.51 2.81 -11.95
C ARG A 117 11.55 3.82 -10.79
N SER A 118 11.90 3.38 -9.59
CA SER A 118 12.17 4.18 -8.38
C SER A 118 12.91 5.48 -8.72
N TYR A 119 14.09 5.38 -9.35
CA TYR A 119 14.93 6.54 -9.68
C TYR A 119 14.25 7.61 -10.55
N ASN A 120 13.35 7.19 -11.45
CA ASN A 120 12.67 8.13 -12.37
C ASN A 120 11.50 8.87 -11.69
N PHE A 121 11.01 8.32 -10.60
CA PHE A 121 9.90 8.89 -9.84
C PHE A 121 10.38 9.53 -8.52
N GLU A 122 11.64 9.29 -8.13
CA GLU A 122 12.32 9.90 -7.00
C GLU A 122 12.45 11.43 -7.20
N VAL A 123 11.42 12.15 -6.78
CA VAL A 123 11.46 13.59 -6.56
C VAL A 123 11.26 13.82 -5.07
N SER A 124 12.02 14.73 -4.47
CA SER A 124 11.84 15.10 -3.07
C SER A 124 10.45 15.72 -2.87
N GLY A 125 9.57 15.06 -2.10
CA GLY A 125 8.22 15.53 -1.78
C GLY A 125 7.11 14.56 -2.19
N PHE A 126 5.84 14.99 -2.05
CA PHE A 126 4.72 14.28 -2.68
C PHE A 126 4.70 14.61 -4.18
N THR A 127 4.77 13.58 -5.02
CA THR A 127 4.56 13.74 -6.45
C THR A 127 3.25 13.08 -6.85
N VAL A 128 2.29 13.91 -7.28
CA VAL A 128 1.10 13.47 -7.98
C VAL A 128 1.41 13.58 -9.47
N ASP A 129 1.90 12.51 -10.08
CA ASP A 129 1.97 12.42 -11.54
C ASP A 129 0.62 11.90 -12.08
N ARG A 130 0.19 12.38 -13.24
CA ARG A 130 -1.15 12.15 -13.83
C ARG A 130 -1.48 10.67 -14.09
N SER A 131 -0.53 9.77 -13.91
CA SER A 131 -0.64 8.35 -14.21
C SER A 131 -0.19 7.43 -13.06
N ILE A 132 0.55 7.95 -12.07
CA ILE A 132 1.24 7.17 -11.03
C ILE A 132 1.30 8.02 -9.75
N PHE A 133 0.82 7.48 -8.63
CA PHE A 133 1.01 8.10 -7.33
C PHE A 133 2.23 7.50 -6.63
N MET A 134 3.23 8.35 -6.37
CA MET A 134 4.41 7.98 -5.58
C MET A 134 4.38 8.67 -4.22
N LEU A 135 4.54 7.87 -3.17
CA LEU A 135 4.74 8.34 -1.80
C LEU A 135 6.18 8.05 -1.39
N ARG A 136 6.99 9.10 -1.23
CA ARG A 136 8.33 9.01 -0.64
C ARG A 136 8.27 9.49 0.80
N TYR A 137 8.69 8.66 1.77
CA TYR A 137 8.92 9.12 3.12
C TYR A 137 10.17 8.54 3.76
N TYR A 138 10.89 9.42 4.46
CA TYR A 138 12.06 9.17 5.27
C TYR A 138 11.62 8.83 6.71
N TYR A 139 12.09 7.69 7.24
CA TYR A 139 12.30 7.37 8.66
C TYR A 139 11.29 7.87 9.70
N LEU A 140 10.54 6.94 10.31
CA LEU A 140 10.66 6.56 11.73
C LEU A 140 9.59 5.51 12.03
N THR A 141 10.02 4.31 12.46
CA THR A 141 9.40 3.39 13.44
C THR A 141 7.91 3.61 13.77
N LEU A 142 7.05 3.69 12.76
CA LEU A 142 5.61 3.86 12.91
C LEU A 142 5.00 2.89 11.93
N CYS A 143 4.22 1.95 12.45
CA CYS A 143 3.40 1.11 11.60
C CYS A 143 2.49 2.04 10.77
N PHE A 144 2.64 2.02 9.45
CA PHE A 144 1.87 2.86 8.52
C PHE A 144 0.89 2.00 7.75
N SER A 145 -0.31 2.53 7.55
CA SER A 145 -1.35 1.96 6.69
C SER A 145 -1.45 2.79 5.41
N LEU A 146 -1.27 2.16 4.25
CA LEU A 146 -1.56 2.73 2.94
C LEU A 146 -2.84 2.13 2.41
N LEU A 147 -3.90 2.93 2.27
CA LEU A 147 -5.16 2.51 1.66
C LEU A 147 -5.25 3.00 0.23
N VAL A 148 -5.54 2.06 -0.66
CA VAL A 148 -5.98 2.28 -2.03
C VAL A 148 -7.44 1.85 -2.09
N PHE A 149 -8.34 2.79 -2.34
CA PHE A 149 -9.74 2.52 -2.67
C PHE A 149 -9.96 2.72 -4.14
#